data_AF-A0A9D1SLX2-F1
#
_entry.id   AF-A0A9D1SLX2-F1
#
_cell.length_a   1.000
_cell.length_b   1.000
_cell.length_c   1.000
_cell.angle_alpha   90.00
_cell.angle_beta   90.00
_cell.angle_gamma   90.00
#
_symmetry.space_group_name_H-M   'P 1'
#
loop_
_entity.id
_entity.type
_entity.pdbx_description
1 polymer ?
#
loop_
_entity_poly.entity_id
_entity_poly.type
_entity_poly.pdbx_seq_one_letter_code
_entity_poly.pdbx_strand_id
1 'polypeptide(L)'
;MKSTRGSAAIIAIIFMMFLLIVGISFIPMINSELRHAKMDEDEQKAWYAAEAGKKYVEVFKNDKNKIVDASNEAMPVNRSNNTQRNHFQLRLDEDVPDNSKTKTNNGKKNAATLQPGTKYNVYSEGTFNGITKVIELEWTVPAK
;
A
#
# COMPACT_ATOMS: atom_id res chain seq x y z
N MET A 1 15.93 1.67 -69.65
CA MET A 1 15.28 1.51 -68.32
C MET A 1 16.25 0.86 -67.35
N LYS A 2 17.19 1.62 -66.76
CA LYS A 2 18.23 1.07 -65.86
C LYS A 2 18.69 2.15 -64.89
N SER A 3 17.93 2.38 -63.82
CA SER A 3 18.35 3.16 -62.62
C SER A 3 17.37 3.06 -61.45
N THR A 4 16.16 2.54 -61.64
CA THR A 4 15.10 2.47 -60.61
C THR A 4 15.29 1.41 -59.53
N ARG A 5 16.17 0.42 -59.74
CA ARG A 5 16.39 -0.67 -58.75
C ARG A 5 17.23 -0.24 -57.54
N GLY A 6 18.15 0.72 -57.73
CA GLY A 6 18.98 1.24 -56.64
C GLY A 6 18.24 2.24 -55.75
N SER A 7 17.38 3.07 -56.35
CA SER A 7 16.57 4.04 -55.60
C SER A 7 15.54 3.37 -54.69
N ALA A 8 14.90 2.30 -55.14
CA ALA A 8 13.94 1.54 -54.34
C ALA A 8 14.58 0.93 -53.07
N ALA A 9 15.80 0.40 -53.19
CA ALA A 9 16.53 -0.16 -52.04
C ALA A 9 16.89 0.92 -51.01
N ILE A 10 17.30 2.11 -51.47
CA ILE A 10 17.63 3.25 -50.59
C ILE A 10 16.37 3.74 -49.87
N ILE A 11 15.25 3.88 -50.59
CA ILE A 11 13.96 4.27 -50.01
C ILE A 11 13.53 3.25 -48.96
N ALA A 12 13.66 1.95 -49.23
CA ALA A 12 13.33 0.90 -48.27
C ALA A 12 14.18 0.98 -47.00
N ILE A 13 15.48 1.26 -47.11
CA ILE A 13 16.37 1.44 -45.94
C ILE A 13 15.96 2.66 -45.12
N ILE A 14 15.72 3.80 -45.77
CA ILE A 14 15.29 5.03 -45.09
C ILE A 14 13.94 4.80 -44.39
N PHE A 15 13.01 4.12 -45.07
CA PHE A 15 11.70 3.80 -44.51
C PHE A 15 11.80 2.84 -43.33
N MET A 16 12.67 1.82 -43.42
CA MET A 16 12.94 0.90 -42.32
C MET A 16 13.54 1.62 -41.12
N MET A 17 14.49 2.53 -41.35
CA MET A 17 15.12 3.33 -40.30
C MET A 17 14.12 4.30 -39.66
N PHE A 18 13.24 4.90 -40.45
CA PHE A 18 12.14 5.73 -39.98
C PHE A 18 11.17 4.94 -39.08
N LEU A 19 10.74 3.76 -39.51
CA LEU A 19 9.86 2.91 -38.72
C LEU A 19 10.50 2.49 -37.38
N LEU A 20 11.81 2.23 -37.37
CA LEU A 20 12.55 1.91 -36.15
C LEU A 20 12.57 3.09 -35.16
N ILE A 21 12.84 4.30 -35.64
CA ILE A 21 12.87 5.52 -34.80
C ILE A 21 11.48 5.80 -34.22
N VAL A 22 10.44 5.71 -35.05
CA VAL A 22 9.04 5.89 -34.62
C VAL A 22 8.67 4.82 -33.58
N GLY A 23 9.05 3.56 -33.77
CA GLY A 23 8.81 2.50 -32.78
C GLY A 23 9.47 2.78 -31.43
N ILE A 24 10.73 3.22 -31.42
CA ILE A 24 11.45 3.58 -30.18
C ILE A 24 10.79 4.77 -29.48
N SER A 25 10.22 5.72 -30.24
CA SER A 25 9.57 6.91 -29.68
C SER A 25 8.34 6.58 -28.82
N PHE A 26 7.70 5.42 -29.05
CA PHE A 26 6.55 4.97 -28.25
C PHE A 26 6.94 4.18 -26.99
N ILE A 27 8.19 3.73 -26.86
CA ILE A 27 8.66 2.96 -25.68
C ILE A 27 8.43 3.74 -24.37
N PRO A 28 8.77 5.05 -24.27
CA PRO A 28 8.49 5.83 -23.07
C PRO A 28 6.99 5.90 -22.74
N MET A 29 6.13 6.00 -23.75
CA MET A 29 4.68 6.06 -23.59
C MET A 29 4.14 4.75 -22.99
N ILE A 30 4.47 3.61 -23.61
CA ILE A 30 4.06 2.28 -23.14
C ILE A 30 4.56 2.03 -21.70
N ASN A 31 5.81 2.39 -21.41
CA ASN A 31 6.38 2.24 -20.07
C ASN A 31 5.69 3.13 -19.03
N SER A 32 5.21 4.32 -19.41
CA SER A 32 4.48 5.22 -18.52
C SER A 32 3.09 4.70 -18.16
N GLU A 33 2.36 4.18 -19.15
CA GLU A 33 1.03 3.59 -18.97
C GLU A 33 1.11 2.34 -18.09
N LEU A 34 2.08 1.46 -18.35
CA LEU A 34 2.31 0.26 -17.54
C LEU A 34 2.67 0.62 -16.09
N ARG A 35 3.50 1.66 -15.89
CA ARG A 35 3.87 2.13 -14.56
C ARG A 35 2.64 2.66 -13.81
N HIS A 36 1.78 3.43 -14.45
CA HIS A 36 0.56 3.95 -13.81
C HIS A 36 -0.43 2.83 -13.46
N ALA A 37 -0.63 1.86 -14.34
CA ALA A 37 -1.48 0.69 -14.05
C ALA A 37 -0.94 -0.12 -12.86
N LYS A 38 0.39 -0.32 -12.80
CA LYS A 38 1.02 -1.00 -11.66
C LYS A 38 0.90 -0.20 -10.36
N MET A 39 1.03 1.13 -10.41
CA MET A 39 0.87 1.97 -9.23
C MET A 39 -0.56 1.89 -8.68
N ASP A 40 -1.58 1.86 -9.55
CA ASP A 40 -2.97 1.68 -9.12
C ASP A 40 -3.21 0.28 -8.51
N GLU A 41 -2.67 -0.77 -9.12
CA GLU A 41 -2.75 -2.13 -8.55
C GLU A 41 -2.05 -2.22 -7.19
N ASP A 42 -0.88 -1.60 -7.05
CA ASP A 42 -0.13 -1.55 -5.80
C ASP A 42 -0.90 -0.76 -4.72
N GLU A 43 -1.59 0.32 -5.12
CA GLU A 43 -2.46 1.11 -4.24
C GLU A 43 -3.68 0.33 -3.76
N GLN A 44 -4.38 -0.39 -4.66
CA GLN A 44 -5.50 -1.26 -4.28
C GLN A 44 -5.06 -2.33 -3.29
N LYS A 45 -3.85 -2.88 -3.45
CA LYS A 45 -3.28 -3.87 -2.52
C LYS A 45 -2.92 -3.28 -1.16
N ALA A 46 -2.42 -2.04 -1.11
CA ALA A 46 -2.19 -1.33 0.14
C ALA A 46 -3.51 -1.04 0.89
N TRP A 47 -4.55 -0.63 0.16
CA TRP A 47 -5.91 -0.49 0.70
C TRP A 47 -6.46 -1.80 1.25
N TYR A 48 -6.32 -2.89 0.50
CA TYR A 48 -6.75 -4.21 0.95
C TYR A 48 -6.03 -4.64 2.24
N ALA A 49 -4.74 -4.34 2.37
CA ALA A 49 -4.00 -4.61 3.60
C ALA A 49 -4.53 -3.76 4.78
N ALA A 50 -4.80 -2.47 4.56
CA ALA A 50 -5.37 -1.61 5.60
C ALA A 50 -6.77 -2.11 6.03
N GLU A 51 -7.61 -2.56 5.09
CA GLU A 51 -8.92 -3.12 5.39
C GLU A 51 -8.82 -4.46 6.13
N ALA A 52 -7.80 -5.28 5.84
CA ALA A 52 -7.53 -6.49 6.58
C ALA A 52 -7.23 -6.20 8.06
N GLY A 53 -6.45 -5.14 8.34
CA GLY A 53 -6.19 -4.72 9.72
C GLY A 53 -7.43 -4.17 10.43
N LYS A 54 -8.30 -3.42 9.73
CA LYS A 54 -9.61 -3.02 10.30
C LYS A 54 -10.45 -4.24 10.69
N LYS A 55 -10.60 -5.20 9.77
CA LYS A 55 -11.32 -6.46 10.04
C LYS A 55 -10.69 -7.25 11.18
N TYR A 56 -9.37 -7.24 11.28
CA TYR A 56 -8.66 -7.85 12.40
C TYR A 56 -9.10 -7.22 13.73
N VAL A 57 -9.17 -5.89 13.81
CA VAL A 57 -9.66 -5.22 15.02
C VAL A 57 -11.12 -5.56 15.32
N GLU A 58 -11.98 -5.61 14.31
CA GLU A 58 -13.39 -5.98 14.50
C GLU A 58 -13.56 -7.41 15.04
N VAL A 59 -12.80 -8.37 14.51
CA VAL A 59 -12.83 -9.78 14.93
C VAL A 59 -12.24 -9.95 16.33
N PHE A 60 -11.10 -9.32 16.59
CA PHE A 60 -10.37 -9.45 17.86
C PHE A 60 -10.67 -8.31 18.85
N LYS A 61 -11.79 -7.60 18.68
CA LYS A 61 -12.18 -6.47 19.53
C LYS A 61 -12.23 -6.79 21.02
N ASN A 62 -12.52 -8.05 21.36
CA ASN A 62 -12.59 -8.56 22.73
C ASN A 62 -11.27 -9.18 23.23
N ASP A 63 -10.28 -9.36 22.35
CA ASP A 63 -8.97 -9.90 22.69
C ASP A 63 -7.91 -8.80 22.61
N LYS A 64 -7.72 -8.13 23.75
CA LYS A 64 -6.74 -7.05 23.90
C LYS A 64 -5.33 -7.44 23.44
N ASN A 65 -4.91 -8.69 23.68
CA ASN A 65 -3.54 -9.10 23.37
C ASN A 65 -3.33 -9.18 21.86
N LYS A 66 -4.32 -9.70 21.12
CA LYS A 66 -4.27 -9.75 19.65
C LYS A 66 -4.13 -8.38 19.01
N ILE A 67 -4.89 -7.40 19.48
CA ILE A 67 -4.82 -6.02 18.97
C ILE A 67 -3.45 -5.40 19.24
N VAL A 68 -2.88 -5.65 20.41
CA VAL A 68 -1.54 -5.15 20.78
C VAL A 68 -0.43 -5.84 20.00
N ASP A 69 -0.52 -7.16 19.80
CA ASP A 69 0.45 -7.91 18.99
C ASP A 69 0.50 -7.35 17.56
N ALA A 70 -0.67 -7.09 16.97
CA ALA A 70 -0.80 -6.46 15.66
C ALA A 70 -0.36 -4.99 15.62
N SER A 71 -0.27 -4.33 16.78
CA SER A 71 0.34 -3.02 16.90
C SER A 71 1.86 -3.13 16.95
N ASN A 72 2.39 -4.07 17.73
CA ASN A 72 3.83 -4.25 17.90
C ASN A 72 4.51 -4.76 16.63
N GLU A 73 3.90 -5.72 15.95
CA GLU A 73 4.46 -6.38 14.78
C GLU A 73 3.60 -6.16 13.54
N ALA A 74 4.23 -6.15 12.37
CA ALA A 74 3.50 -6.08 11.11
C ALA A 74 2.87 -7.45 10.82
N MET A 75 1.55 -7.50 10.67
CA MET A 75 0.82 -8.73 10.41
C MET A 75 0.67 -8.96 8.90
N PRO A 76 0.98 -10.17 8.40
CA PRO A 76 0.74 -10.50 7.00
C PRO A 76 -0.77 -10.62 6.73
N VAL A 77 -1.21 -10.20 5.55
CA VAL A 77 -2.64 -10.28 5.16
C VAL A 77 -3.10 -11.72 4.91
N ASN A 78 -2.18 -12.62 4.54
CA ASN A 78 -2.41 -14.03 4.35
C ASN A 78 -1.26 -14.85 4.99
N ARG A 79 -1.59 -15.80 5.86
CA ARG A 79 -0.56 -16.51 6.64
C ARG A 79 0.11 -17.68 5.89
N SER A 80 -0.37 -18.02 4.68
CA SER A 80 -0.02 -19.27 3.98
C SER A 80 1.36 -19.24 3.31
N ASN A 81 1.94 -18.08 3.07
CA ASN A 81 3.19 -17.95 2.32
C ASN A 81 3.99 -16.79 2.91
N ASN A 82 5.15 -17.12 3.47
CA ASN A 82 6.09 -16.25 4.19
C ASN A 82 6.77 -15.19 3.28
N THR A 83 6.14 -14.83 2.16
CA THR A 83 6.68 -13.99 1.08
C THR A 83 5.76 -12.81 0.79
N GLN A 84 4.97 -12.36 1.77
CA GLN A 84 3.98 -11.32 1.53
C GLN A 84 4.53 -9.93 1.70
N ARG A 85 4.58 -9.22 0.58
CA ARG A 85 4.87 -7.78 0.50
C ARG A 85 3.71 -6.92 1.03
N ASN A 86 2.59 -7.55 1.44
CA ASN A 86 1.39 -6.91 1.95
C ASN A 86 1.29 -7.24 3.44
N HIS A 87 1.48 -6.23 4.27
CA HIS A 87 1.26 -6.34 5.70
C HIS A 87 0.41 -5.18 6.17
N PHE A 88 -0.30 -5.39 7.27
CA PHE A 88 -0.91 -4.31 8.03
C PHE A 88 -0.21 -4.17 9.37
N GLN A 89 -0.22 -2.97 9.92
CA GLN A 89 0.23 -2.70 11.27
C GLN A 89 -0.79 -1.80 11.94
N LEU A 90 -1.06 -2.06 13.22
CA LEU A 90 -1.91 -1.18 13.99
C LEU A 90 -1.07 -0.11 14.69
N ARG A 91 -1.60 1.10 14.77
CA ARG A 91 -1.08 2.15 15.64
C ARG A 91 -2.20 2.59 16.56
N LEU A 92 -1.90 2.65 17.85
CA LEU A 92 -2.87 2.88 18.91
C LEU A 92 -2.62 4.25 19.54
N ASP A 93 -3.57 5.16 19.36
CA ASP A 93 -3.53 6.48 19.97
C ASP A 93 -4.66 6.60 21.00
N GLU A 94 -4.34 7.12 22.18
CA GLU A 94 -5.36 7.43 23.18
C GLU A 94 -6.13 8.67 22.76
N ASP A 95 -7.46 8.60 22.81
CA ASP A 95 -8.26 9.78 22.59
C ASP A 95 -8.17 10.68 23.83
N VAL A 96 -7.22 11.62 23.80
CA VAL A 96 -7.09 12.65 24.83
C VAL A 96 -8.18 13.69 24.58
N PRO A 97 -9.10 13.94 25.54
CA PRO A 97 -10.10 14.98 25.41
C PRO A 97 -9.42 16.36 25.30
N ASP A 98 -9.93 17.13 24.35
CA ASP A 98 -9.35 18.31 23.72
C ASP A 98 -8.87 19.42 24.69
N ASN A 99 -7.73 20.02 24.34
CA ASN A 99 -7.24 21.39 24.67
C ASN A 99 -5.71 21.56 24.53
N SER A 100 -4.97 20.52 24.15
CA SER A 100 -3.60 20.69 23.65
C SER A 100 -3.45 19.99 22.30
N LYS A 101 -3.51 20.77 21.23
CA LYS A 101 -3.11 20.32 19.89
C LYS A 101 -1.61 20.06 19.85
N THR A 102 -1.20 18.97 20.48
CA THR A 102 0.01 18.21 20.21
C THR A 102 -0.37 16.74 20.36
N LYS A 103 -1.36 16.27 19.57
CA LYS A 103 -1.59 14.83 19.37
C LYS A 103 -0.42 14.30 18.56
N THR A 104 0.69 14.06 19.25
CA THR A 104 1.87 13.37 18.74
C THR A 104 2.20 12.23 19.69
N ASN A 105 1.18 11.46 20.10
CA ASN A 105 1.44 10.13 20.62
C ASN A 105 1.55 9.18 19.43
N ASN A 106 2.57 9.37 18.59
CA ASN A 106 2.85 8.53 17.41
C ASN A 106 3.52 7.19 17.84
N GLY A 107 3.03 6.58 18.90
CA GLY A 107 3.72 5.48 19.57
C GLY A 107 2.80 4.29 19.78
N LYS A 108 3.23 3.12 19.34
CA LYS A 108 2.61 1.83 19.69
C LYS A 108 2.50 1.73 21.21
N LYS A 109 1.28 1.69 21.74
CA LYS A 109 1.06 1.46 23.17
C LYS A 109 1.08 -0.03 23.50
N ASN A 110 1.82 -0.39 24.54
CA ASN A 110 1.89 -1.77 25.04
C ASN A 110 0.59 -2.19 25.73
N ALA A 111 0.27 -3.49 25.71
CA ALA A 111 -0.91 -4.05 26.39
C ALA A 111 -1.01 -3.61 27.86
N ALA A 112 0.10 -3.54 28.58
CA ALA A 112 0.10 -3.14 29.99
C ALA A 112 -0.39 -1.70 30.23
N THR A 113 -0.30 -0.81 29.23
CA THR A 113 -0.65 0.62 29.35
C THR A 113 -2.10 0.94 28.97
N LEU A 114 -2.79 0.03 28.31
CA LEU A 114 -4.16 0.24 27.83
C LEU A 114 -5.15 0.02 28.97
N GLN A 115 -5.90 1.07 29.31
CA GLN A 115 -6.91 1.05 30.38
C GLN A 115 -8.20 0.37 29.89
N PRO A 116 -8.73 -0.63 30.61
CA PRO A 116 -10.00 -1.25 30.27
C PRO A 116 -11.16 -0.24 30.29
N GLY A 117 -12.06 -0.33 29.31
CA GLY A 117 -13.19 0.59 29.17
C GLY A 117 -12.87 1.94 28.50
N THR A 118 -11.60 2.26 28.27
CA THR A 118 -11.19 3.47 27.56
C THR A 118 -11.24 3.28 26.05
N LYS A 119 -11.68 4.33 25.34
CA LYS A 119 -11.67 4.39 23.87
C LYS A 119 -10.29 4.82 23.35
N TYR A 120 -9.80 4.12 22.33
CA TYR A 120 -8.57 4.42 21.61
C TYR A 120 -8.85 4.49 20.11
N ASN A 121 -8.17 5.41 19.43
CA ASN A 121 -8.14 5.43 17.97
C ASN A 121 -7.12 4.39 17.52
N VAL A 122 -7.55 3.50 16.63
CA VAL A 122 -6.71 2.49 16.01
C VAL A 122 -6.54 2.84 14.55
N TYR A 123 -5.31 3.06 14.14
CA TYR A 123 -4.94 3.26 12.75
C TYR A 123 -4.46 1.94 12.18
N SER A 124 -5.19 1.41 11.20
CA SER A 124 -4.78 0.26 10.42
C SER A 124 -3.97 0.72 9.22
N GLU A 125 -2.66 0.52 9.28
CA GLU A 125 -1.69 0.95 8.26
C GLU A 125 -1.35 -0.24 7.35
N GLY A 126 -1.94 -0.27 6.15
CA GLY A 126 -1.65 -1.25 5.11
C GLY A 126 -0.52 -0.78 4.22
N THR A 127 0.55 -1.57 4.10
CA THR A 127 1.69 -1.24 3.25
C THR A 127 1.89 -2.30 2.17
N PHE A 128 2.09 -1.84 0.93
CA PHE A 128 2.49 -2.68 -0.20
C PHE A 128 3.43 -1.91 -1.12
N ASN A 129 4.59 -2.50 -1.44
CA ASN A 129 5.60 -1.94 -2.35
C ASN A 129 6.02 -0.48 -2.04
N GLY A 130 5.98 -0.05 -0.77
CA GLY A 130 6.30 1.31 -0.36
C GLY A 130 5.13 2.31 -0.42
N ILE A 131 3.95 1.88 -0.86
CA ILE A 131 2.69 2.62 -0.73
C ILE A 131 2.06 2.24 0.60
N THR A 132 1.71 3.23 1.42
CA THR A 132 1.02 3.04 2.71
C THR A 132 -0.35 3.69 2.66
N LYS A 133 -1.38 2.95 3.08
CA LYS A 133 -2.76 3.43 3.27
C LYS A 133 -3.16 3.24 4.72
N VAL A 134 -3.96 4.16 5.24
CA VAL A 134 -4.34 4.18 6.66
C VAL A 134 -5.85 4.27 6.78
N ILE A 135 -6.42 3.41 7.62
CA ILE A 135 -7.82 3.45 8.01
C ILE A 135 -7.88 3.72 9.50
N GLU A 136 -8.59 4.77 9.89
CA GLU A 136 -8.87 5.07 11.29
C GLU A 136 -10.17 4.39 11.73
N LEU A 137 -10.15 3.81 12.93
CA LEU A 137 -11.31 3.23 13.57
C LEU A 137 -11.21 3.44 15.09
N GLU A 138 -12.34 3.36 15.77
CA GLU A 138 -12.38 3.42 17.24
C GLU A 138 -12.43 2.01 17.83
N TRP A 139 -11.64 1.78 18.88
CA TRP A 139 -11.68 0.55 19.65
C TRP A 139 -11.78 0.86 21.15
N THR A 140 -12.72 0.19 21.83
CA THR A 140 -12.82 0.25 23.29
C THR A 140 -12.11 -0.95 23.88
N VAL A 141 -11.16 -0.72 24.78
CA VAL A 141 -10.41 -1.81 25.42
C VAL A 141 -11.38 -2.67 26.24
N PRO A 142 -11.42 -3.99 26.01
CA PRO A 142 -12.32 -4.86 26.75
C PRO A 142 -12.02 -4.83 28.25
N ALA A 143 -13.07 -4.77 29.07
CA ALA A 143 -12.98 -5.12 30.48
C ALA A 143 -12.59 -6.59 30.57
N LYS A 144 -11.49 -6.87 31.27
CA LYS A 144 -10.90 -8.19 31.38
C LYS A 144 -11.90 -9.24 31.90
#